data_AF-A0A7R9IZM6-F1
#
_entry.id   AF-A0A7R9IZM6-F1
#
_cell.length_a   1.000
_cell.length_b   1.000
_cell.length_c   1.000
_cell.angle_alpha   90.00
_cell.angle_beta   90.00
_cell.angle_gamma   90.00
#
_symmetry.space_group_name_H-M   'P 1'
#
loop_
_entity.id
_entity.type
_entity.pdbx_description
1 polymer ?
#
loop_
_entity_poly.entity_id
_entity_poly.type
_entity_poly.pdbx_seq_one_letter_code
_entity_poly.pdbx_strand_id
1 'polypeptide(L)'
;MSHTIMLIQSGNKPETRTYSDYESVNECMEGVCKIYEEHLKQQNPNTPSITYDISQLFDFIDQVADLSCLVYQKSTNTYAPYNKDWIKEKIYVLLRRQARSQ
;
A
#
# COMPACT_ATOMS: atom_id res chain seq x y z
N MET A 1 11.29 6.89 11.95
CA MET A 1 10.58 5.61 11.82
C MET A 1 9.41 5.64 12.78
N SER A 2 8.22 5.41 12.22
CA SER A 2 6.93 5.39 12.91
C SER A 2 6.26 4.10 12.50
N HIS A 3 6.01 3.23 13.48
CA HIS A 3 5.26 2.00 13.27
C HIS A 3 3.95 2.31 12.57
N THR A 4 3.63 1.52 11.55
CA THR A 4 2.49 1.75 10.68
C THR A 4 1.71 0.45 10.51
N ILE A 5 0.41 0.48 10.78
CA ILE A 5 -0.50 -0.65 10.59
C ILE A 5 -1.33 -0.35 9.34
N MET A 6 -1.31 -1.25 8.37
CA MET A 6 -2.17 -1.22 7.19
C MET A 6 -3.41 -2.07 7.44
N LEU A 7 -4.57 -1.53 7.13
CA LEU A 7 -5.85 -2.23 7.16
C LEU A 7 -6.36 -2.32 5.72
N ILE A 8 -6.68 -3.52 5.25
CA ILE A 8 -7.17 -3.74 3.89
C ILE A 8 -8.39 -4.64 3.88
N GLN A 9 -9.34 -4.30 3.02
CA GLN A 9 -10.48 -5.13 2.69
C GLN A 9 -10.55 -5.27 1.16
N SER A 10 -10.10 -6.42 0.64
CA SER A 10 -9.97 -6.60 -0.82
C SER A 10 -11.31 -6.62 -1.56
N GLY A 11 -12.41 -7.03 -0.93
CA GLY A 11 -13.75 -7.02 -1.53
C GLY A 11 -14.85 -6.70 -0.51
N ASN A 12 -16.11 -6.60 -0.94
CA ASN A 12 -17.19 -6.12 -0.07
C ASN A 12 -17.52 -7.05 1.12
N LYS A 13 -17.04 -8.30 1.10
CA LYS A 13 -17.35 -9.26 2.15
C LYS A 13 -16.42 -9.07 3.36
N PRO A 14 -16.94 -9.03 4.61
CA PRO A 14 -16.14 -8.77 5.80
C PRO A 14 -14.98 -9.76 6.02
N GLU A 15 -15.10 -11.01 5.57
CA GLU A 15 -14.05 -12.03 5.70
C GLU A 15 -12.78 -11.72 4.89
N THR A 16 -12.82 -10.76 3.95
CA THR A 16 -11.62 -10.33 3.22
C THR A 16 -10.82 -9.28 3.99
N ARG A 17 -11.26 -8.88 5.19
CA ARG A 17 -10.53 -7.93 6.04
C ARG A 17 -9.30 -8.60 6.63
N THR A 18 -8.17 -7.96 6.45
CA THR A 18 -6.91 -8.34 7.08
C THR A 18 -6.08 -7.10 7.39
N TYR A 19 -4.99 -7.29 8.13
CA TYR A 19 -4.06 -6.23 8.44
C TYR A 19 -2.62 -6.72 8.35
N SER A 20 -1.70 -5.78 8.26
CA SER A 20 -0.25 -6.02 8.35
C SER A 20 0.39 -4.81 8.99
N ASP A 21 1.52 -4.99 9.67
CA ASP A 21 2.25 -3.90 10.30
C ASP A 21 3.70 -3.82 9.84
N TYR A 22 4.26 -2.62 9.98
CA TYR A 22 5.54 -2.22 9.42
C TYR A 22 6.29 -1.27 10.37
N GLU A 23 7.61 -1.25 10.31
CA GLU A 23 8.45 -0.38 11.17
C GLU A 23 8.43 1.08 10.70
N SER A 24 8.01 1.31 9.45
CA SER A 24 7.91 2.65 8.88
C SER A 24 6.76 2.80 7.87
N VAL A 25 6.39 4.06 7.63
CA VAL A 25 5.44 4.42 6.56
C VAL A 25 5.94 3.96 5.20
N ASN A 26 7.23 4.08 4.91
CA ASN A 26 7.79 3.68 3.61
C ASN A 26 7.63 2.17 3.37
N GLU A 27 7.97 1.35 4.36
CA GLU A 27 7.78 -0.10 4.29
C GLU A 27 6.30 -0.48 4.11
N CYS A 28 5.39 0.26 4.76
CA CYS A 28 3.96 0.08 4.54
C CYS A 28 3.56 0.39 3.09
N MET A 29 4.09 1.47 2.50
CA MET A 29 3.82 1.79 1.09
C MET A 29 4.40 0.75 0.14
N GLU A 30 5.59 0.23 0.42
CA GLU A 30 6.18 -0.90 -0.32
C GLU A 30 5.31 -2.17 -0.19
N GLY A 31 4.70 -2.39 0.98
CA GLY A 31 3.71 -3.45 1.20
C GLY A 31 2.49 -3.33 0.28
N VAL A 32 1.95 -2.13 0.09
CA VAL A 32 0.85 -1.88 -0.86
C VAL A 32 1.27 -2.22 -2.29
N CYS A 33 2.48 -1.80 -2.72
CA CYS A 33 3.01 -2.15 -4.04
C CYS A 33 3.13 -3.67 -4.22
N LYS A 34 3.65 -4.38 -3.20
CA LYS A 34 3.79 -5.85 -3.22
C LYS A 34 2.45 -6.57 -3.36
N ILE A 35 1.40 -6.10 -2.68
CA ILE A 35 0.05 -6.68 -2.83
C ILE A 35 -0.42 -6.58 -4.29
N TYR A 36 -0.19 -5.43 -4.93
CA TYR A 36 -0.55 -5.27 -6.35
C TYR A 36 0.31 -6.13 -7.27
N GLU A 37 1.62 -6.23 -7.01
CA GLU A 37 2.53 -7.09 -7.76
C GLU A 37 2.15 -8.57 -7.65
N GLU A 38 1.73 -9.03 -6.47
CA GLU A 38 1.20 -10.38 -6.26
C GLU A 38 -0.09 -10.60 -7.06
N HIS A 39 -0.99 -9.61 -7.07
CA HIS A 39 -2.20 -9.64 -7.89
C HIS A 39 -1.87 -9.76 -9.39
N LEU A 40 -0.91 -8.98 -9.88
CA LEU A 40 -0.45 -9.05 -11.26
C LEU A 40 0.21 -10.39 -11.61
N LYS A 41 1.01 -10.95 -10.70
CA LYS A 41 1.63 -12.28 -10.87
C LYS A 41 0.60 -13.39 -10.99
N GLN A 42 -0.47 -13.34 -10.18
CA GLN A 42 -1.57 -14.30 -10.26
C GLN A 42 -2.31 -14.23 -11.60
N GLN A 43 -2.46 -13.03 -12.17
CA GLN A 43 -3.08 -12.84 -13.49
C GLN A 43 -2.16 -13.23 -14.65
N ASN A 44 -0.84 -13.15 -14.46
CA ASN A 44 0.15 -13.36 -15.51
C ASN A 44 1.19 -14.44 -15.11
N PRO A 45 0.77 -15.70 -14.87
CA PRO A 45 1.62 -16.73 -14.27
C PRO A 45 2.85 -17.11 -15.09
N ASN A 46 2.81 -16.88 -16.41
CA ASN A 46 3.91 -17.19 -17.33
C ASN A 46 4.81 -15.98 -17.63
N THR A 47 4.55 -14.83 -17.00
CA THR A 47 5.32 -13.60 -17.24
C THR A 47 6.34 -13.42 -16.11
N PRO A 48 7.64 -13.65 -16.38
CA PRO A 48 8.67 -13.68 -15.34
C PRO A 48 8.96 -12.31 -14.72
N SER A 49 8.71 -11.23 -15.47
CA SER A 49 8.87 -9.85 -15.01
C SER A 49 7.69 -9.03 -15.50
N ILE A 50 7.01 -8.37 -14.58
CA ILE A 50 5.83 -7.54 -14.86
C ILE A 50 6.20 -6.10 -14.53
N THR A 51 6.05 -5.21 -15.52
CA THR A 51 6.12 -3.77 -15.32
C THR A 51 4.70 -3.21 -15.31
N TYR A 52 4.47 -2.17 -14.50
CA TYR A 52 3.21 -1.45 -14.44
C TYR A 52 3.45 0.04 -14.25
N ASP A 53 2.54 0.86 -14.77
CA ASP A 53 2.52 2.29 -14.48
C ASP A 53 1.83 2.57 -13.14
N ILE A 54 2.20 3.68 -12.50
CA ILE A 54 1.61 4.10 -11.24
C ILE A 54 0.10 4.33 -11.33
N SER A 55 -0.41 4.73 -12.51
CA SER A 55 -1.85 4.85 -12.74
C SER A 55 -2.57 3.53 -12.52
N GLN A 56 -2.01 2.41 -12.99
CA GLN A 56 -2.60 1.08 -12.83
C GLN A 56 -2.62 0.62 -11.37
N LEU A 57 -1.57 0.96 -10.60
CA LEU A 57 -1.55 0.73 -9.15
C LEU A 57 -2.63 1.57 -8.45
N PHE A 58 -2.82 2.82 -8.87
CA PHE A 58 -3.84 3.69 -8.27
C PHE A 58 -5.26 3.22 -8.59
N ASP A 59 -5.49 2.72 -9.80
CA ASP A 59 -6.77 2.12 -10.18
C ASP A 59 -7.07 0.87 -9.34
N PHE A 60 -6.05 0.04 -9.08
CA PHE A 60 -6.19 -1.11 -8.16
C PHE A 60 -6.56 -0.67 -6.73
N ILE A 61 -5.91 0.37 -6.21
CA ILE A 61 -6.23 0.92 -4.88
C ILE A 61 -7.67 1.47 -4.82
N ASP A 62 -8.18 2.05 -5.91
CA ASP A 62 -9.58 2.50 -5.94
C ASP A 62 -10.56 1.33 -5.91
N GLN A 63 -10.20 0.22 -6.54
CA GLN A 63 -11.05 -0.97 -6.66
C GLN A 63 -11.16 -1.81 -5.38
N VAL A 64 -10.15 -1.79 -4.48
CA VAL A 64 -10.30 -2.49 -3.19
C VAL A 64 -11.44 -1.88 -2.38
N ALA A 65 -12.19 -2.67 -1.61
CA ALA A 65 -13.34 -2.14 -0.88
C ALA A 65 -12.94 -1.12 0.19
N ASP A 66 -11.85 -1.39 0.92
CA ASP A 66 -11.28 -0.45 1.88
C ASP A 66 -9.75 -0.60 1.96
N LEU A 67 -9.08 0.52 2.18
CA LEU A 67 -7.65 0.58 2.46
C LEU A 67 -7.36 1.84 3.27
N SER A 68 -6.79 1.64 4.45
CA SER A 68 -6.36 2.71 5.35
C SER A 68 -5.08 2.29 6.07
N CYS A 69 -4.37 3.26 6.65
CA CYS A 69 -3.26 2.96 7.54
C CYS A 69 -3.29 3.82 8.79
N LEU A 70 -2.79 3.26 9.88
CA LEU A 70 -2.62 3.89 11.18
C LEU A 70 -1.12 4.15 11.38
N VAL A 71 -0.71 5.40 11.52
CA VAL A 71 0.70 5.76 11.72
C VAL A 71 0.94 6.21 13.15
N TYR A 72 1.91 5.60 13.82
CA TYR A 72 2.25 5.91 15.20
C TYR A 72 2.86 7.31 15.34
N GLN A 73 2.29 8.09 16.26
CA GLN A 73 2.70 9.44 16.63
C GLN A 73 3.33 9.44 18.02
N LYS A 74 4.66 9.57 18.06
CA LYS A 74 5.44 9.55 19.32
C LYS A 74 5.08 10.67 20.30
N SER A 75 4.69 11.85 19.79
CA SER A 75 4.39 13.03 20.61
C SER A 75 3.13 12.86 21.46
N THR A 76 2.16 12.10 20.96
CA THR A 76 0.85 11.89 21.60
C THR A 76 0.66 10.45 22.09
N ASN A 77 1.59 9.55 21.73
CA ASN A 77 1.48 8.10 21.97
C ASN A 77 0.18 7.50 21.39
N THR A 78 -0.19 7.94 20.19
CA THR A 78 -1.43 7.52 19.50
C THR A 78 -1.14 7.09 18.07
N TYR A 79 -2.12 6.48 17.41
CA TYR A 79 -2.10 6.25 15.96
C TYR A 79 -2.99 7.27 15.26
N ALA A 80 -2.46 7.93 14.23
CA ALA A 80 -3.25 8.77 13.34
C ALA A 80 -3.73 7.95 12.14
N PRO A 81 -5.04 7.98 11.82
CA PRO A 81 -5.58 7.29 10.66
C PRO A 81 -5.38 8.09 9.37
N TYR A 82 -5.12 7.37 8.28
CA TYR A 82 -4.98 7.91 6.93
C TYR A 82 -5.70 7.00 5.93
N ASN A 83 -6.29 7.62 4.90
CA ASN A 83 -7.12 6.96 3.90
C ASN A 83 -6.31 6.62 2.62
N LYS A 84 -7.01 6.07 1.63
CA LYS A 84 -6.47 5.73 0.30
C LYS A 84 -5.74 6.88 -0.38
N ASP A 85 -6.31 8.09 -0.36
CA ASP A 85 -5.73 9.24 -1.05
C ASP A 85 -4.35 9.59 -0.48
N TRP A 86 -4.24 9.58 0.85
CA TRP A 86 -2.96 9.79 1.52
C TRP A 86 -1.95 8.69 1.21
N ILE A 87 -2.39 7.43 1.17
CA ILE A 87 -1.56 6.28 0.79
C ILE A 87 -1.03 6.45 -0.64
N LYS A 88 -1.89 6.80 -1.60
CA LYS A 88 -1.50 7.09 -2.99
C LYS A 88 -0.46 8.20 -3.09
N GLU A 89 -0.65 9.29 -2.34
CA GLU A 89 0.33 10.38 -2.28
C GLU A 89 1.70 9.90 -1.77
N LYS A 90 1.73 9.09 -0.71
CA LYS A 90 2.98 8.55 -0.15
C LYS A 90 3.66 7.55 -1.09
N ILE A 91 2.89 6.71 -1.78
CA ILE A 91 3.41 5.85 -2.84
C ILE A 91 4.03 6.67 -3.97
N TYR A 92 3.36 7.72 -4.44
CA TYR A 92 3.91 8.61 -5.48
C TYR A 92 5.26 9.19 -5.06
N VAL A 93 5.36 9.70 -3.83
CA VAL A 93 6.62 10.24 -3.29
C VAL A 93 7.70 9.16 -3.18
N LEU A 94 7.34 7.95 -2.73
CA LEU A 94 8.26 6.82 -2.60
C LEU A 94 8.85 6.43 -3.96
N LEU A 95 8.00 6.14 -4.95
CA LEU A 95 8.43 5.69 -6.27
C LEU A 95 9.22 6.77 -7.01
N ARG A 96 8.82 8.05 -6.89
CA ARG A 96 9.58 9.17 -7.46
C ARG A 96 10.98 9.31 -6.85
N ARG A 97 11.15 9.01 -5.57
CA ARG A 97 12.48 9.01 -4.92
C ARG A 97 13.33 7.85 -5.42
N GLN A 98 12.76 6.65 -5.51
CA GLN A 98 13.46 5.46 -6.01
C GLN A 98 13.96 5.65 -7.46
N ALA A 99 13.12 6.24 -8.31
CA ALA A 99 13.49 6.55 -9.70
C ALA A 99 14.61 7.61 -9.84
N ARG A 100 14.82 8.45 -8.82
CA ARG A 100 15.93 9.44 -8.79
C ARG A 100 17.22 8.89 -8.21
N SER A 101 17.15 7.81 -7.45
CA SER A 101 18.30 7.15 -6.82
C SER A 101 18.91 6.05 -7.69
N GLN A 102 18.39 5.84 -8.90
CA GLN A 102 19.05 5.10 -9.98
C GLN A 102 19.76 6.06 -10.92
#